data_AF-A0AA39LPD4-F1
#
_entry.id   AF-A0AA39LPD4-F1
#
_cell.length_a   1.000
_cell.length_b   1.000
_cell.length_c   1.000
_cell.angle_alpha   90.00
_cell.angle_beta   90.00
_cell.angle_gamma   90.00
#
_symmetry.space_group_name_H-M   'P 1'
#
loop_
_entity.id
_entity.type
_entity.pdbx_description
1 polymer ?
#
loop_
_entity_poly.entity_id
_entity_poly.type
_entity_poly.pdbx_seq_one_letter_code
_entity_poly.pdbx_strand_id
1 'polypeptide(L)'
;MRFSSAYFFATCLILVIFARGDYELSAEECQELGYNRATLKCQTCSSFAKFKLEALISDCKACCTSDESGASNHEKYSLAHIEICECNLARFPQVQAFVKSNMVNQWGSHVKVRHVRGVLPTIVLKNYAGESKKFNIEKWDTDTISEFLNRYLEY
;
A
#
# COMPACT_ATOMS: atom_id res chain seq x y z
N MET A 1 9.60 -43.61 -39.37
CA MET A 1 8.78 -43.20 -38.22
C MET A 1 8.57 -41.69 -38.27
N ARG A 2 7.39 -41.21 -38.65
CA ARG A 2 7.05 -39.78 -38.66
C ARG A 2 6.39 -39.45 -37.33
N PHE A 3 7.15 -38.93 -36.37
CA PHE A 3 6.55 -38.34 -35.17
C PHE A 3 5.72 -37.14 -35.61
N SER A 4 4.39 -37.24 -35.48
CA SER A 4 3.47 -36.21 -35.96
C SER A 4 3.77 -34.90 -35.26
N SER A 5 3.99 -33.82 -36.02
CA SER A 5 4.27 -32.47 -35.51
C SER A 5 3.24 -32.02 -34.45
N ALA A 6 1.99 -32.51 -34.57
CA ALA A 6 0.93 -32.30 -33.59
C ALA A 6 1.24 -32.88 -32.18
N TYR A 7 1.94 -34.02 -32.08
CA TYR A 7 2.36 -34.56 -30.78
C TYR A 7 3.42 -33.68 -30.13
N PHE A 8 4.32 -33.09 -30.92
CA PHE A 8 5.35 -32.19 -30.40
C PHE A 8 4.75 -30.86 -29.93
N PHE A 9 3.77 -30.32 -30.64
CA PHE A 9 3.03 -29.14 -30.20
C PHE A 9 2.18 -29.42 -28.96
N ALA A 10 1.50 -30.57 -28.89
CA ALA A 10 0.69 -30.96 -27.74
C ALA A 10 1.55 -31.17 -26.48
N THR A 11 2.71 -31.82 -26.59
CA THR A 11 3.63 -32.00 -25.45
C THR A 11 4.25 -30.67 -24.99
N CYS A 12 4.57 -29.78 -25.92
CA CYS A 12 5.06 -28.44 -25.58
C CYS A 12 3.99 -27.60 -24.88
N LEU A 13 2.73 -27.68 -25.32
CA LEU A 13 1.60 -27.00 -24.68
C LEU A 13 1.36 -27.51 -23.25
N ILE A 14 1.46 -28.82 -23.04
CA ILE A 14 1.34 -29.44 -21.71
C ILE A 14 2.47 -28.96 -20.78
N LEU A 15 3.72 -28.90 -21.24
CA LEU A 15 4.85 -28.41 -20.44
C LEU A 15 4.70 -26.93 -20.03
N VAL A 16 4.15 -26.08 -20.89
CA VAL A 16 3.89 -24.67 -20.56
C VAL A 16 2.78 -24.52 -19.52
N ILE A 17 1.78 -25.41 -19.51
CA ILE A 17 0.70 -25.40 -18.50
C ILE A 17 1.24 -25.80 -17.12
N PHE A 18 2.14 -26.79 -17.03
CA PHE A 18 2.75 -27.20 -15.77
C PHE A 18 3.72 -26.15 -15.18
N ALA A 19 4.27 -25.25 -15.98
CA ALA A 19 5.16 -24.18 -15.51
C ALA A 19 4.44 -23.04 -14.79
N ARG A 20 3.10 -23.02 -14.75
CA ARG A 20 2.28 -21.99 -14.08
C ARG A 20 1.70 -22.45 -12.74
N GLY A 21 2.39 -23.36 -12.04
CA GLY A 21 2.07 -23.68 -10.66
C GLY A 21 2.70 -22.66 -9.72
N ASP A 22 1.88 -21.97 -8.91
CA ASP A 22 2.39 -21.36 -7.69
C ASP A 22 3.01 -22.49 -6.84
N TYR A 23 4.31 -22.46 -6.61
CA TYR A 23 5.00 -23.44 -5.75
C TYR A 23 5.08 -22.88 -4.34
N GLU A 24 4.83 -23.72 -3.35
CA GLU A 24 5.03 -23.37 -1.94
C GLU A 24 6.45 -23.77 -1.52
N LEU A 25 7.20 -22.83 -0.97
CA LEU A 25 8.52 -23.06 -0.36
C LEU A 25 8.36 -23.38 1.13
N SER A 26 9.29 -24.14 1.71
CA SER A 26 9.39 -24.37 3.16
C SER A 26 9.85 -23.10 3.89
N ALA A 27 9.74 -23.09 5.23
CA ALA A 27 10.27 -21.98 6.03
C ALA A 27 11.80 -21.87 5.93
N GLU A 28 12.51 -23.00 5.85
CA GLU A 28 13.96 -23.02 5.68
C GLU A 28 14.37 -22.49 4.30
N GLU A 29 13.70 -22.93 3.23
CA GLU A 29 14.02 -22.48 1.86
C GLU A 29 13.78 -20.97 1.70
N CYS A 30 12.70 -20.46 2.29
CA CYS A 30 12.46 -19.02 2.34
C CYS A 30 13.58 -18.27 3.08
N GLN A 31 14.08 -18.83 4.18
CA GLN A 31 15.17 -18.23 4.95
C GLN A 31 16.48 -18.23 4.17
N GLU A 32 16.78 -19.28 3.39
CA GLU A 32 17.94 -19.33 2.50
C GLU A 32 17.88 -18.28 1.39
N LEU A 33 16.68 -17.98 0.88
CA LEU A 33 16.42 -16.88 -0.06
C LEU A 33 16.42 -15.49 0.61
N GLY A 34 16.57 -15.42 1.94
CA GLY A 34 16.59 -14.18 2.71
C GLY A 34 15.21 -13.64 3.11
N TYR A 35 14.15 -14.42 2.93
CA TYR A 35 12.79 -14.06 3.35
C TYR A 35 12.47 -14.58 4.75
N ASN A 36 11.84 -13.72 5.56
CA ASN A 36 11.29 -14.13 6.85
C ASN A 36 9.78 -14.34 6.73
N ARG A 37 9.34 -15.60 6.68
CA ARG A 37 7.93 -15.96 6.52
C ARG A 37 7.02 -15.43 7.64
N ALA A 38 7.55 -15.21 8.86
CA ALA A 38 6.76 -14.71 9.97
C ALA A 38 6.38 -13.22 9.83
N THR A 39 7.18 -12.44 9.09
CA THR A 39 6.99 -10.99 8.94
C THR A 39 6.65 -10.56 7.51
N LEU A 40 6.93 -11.41 6.50
CA LEU A 40 6.70 -11.11 5.10
C LEU A 40 5.21 -11.19 4.74
N LYS A 41 4.66 -10.03 4.37
CA LYS A 41 3.28 -9.87 3.88
C LYS A 41 3.22 -9.89 2.36
N CYS A 42 2.20 -10.54 1.80
CA CYS A 42 2.08 -10.67 0.36
C CYS A 42 1.87 -9.34 -0.36
N GLN A 43 1.31 -8.32 0.33
CA GLN A 43 1.24 -6.96 -0.19
C GLN A 43 2.63 -6.39 -0.53
N THR A 44 3.66 -6.68 0.27
CA THR A 44 5.03 -6.20 0.04
C THR A 44 5.61 -6.72 -1.27
N CYS A 45 5.24 -7.93 -1.69
CA CYS A 45 5.72 -8.54 -2.93
C CYS A 45 5.34 -7.71 -4.17
N SER A 46 4.22 -6.99 -4.15
CA SER A 46 3.79 -6.15 -5.26
C SER A 46 4.63 -4.87 -5.43
N SER A 47 5.30 -4.42 -4.36
CA SER A 47 6.13 -3.22 -4.39
C SER A 47 7.45 -3.43 -5.15
N PHE A 48 7.92 -4.66 -5.32
CA PHE A 48 9.17 -4.96 -6.05
C PHE A 48 9.13 -4.53 -7.53
N ALA A 49 7.94 -4.55 -8.16
CA ALA A 49 7.77 -4.06 -9.53
C ALA A 49 8.11 -2.55 -9.66
N LYS A 50 7.87 -1.75 -8.61
CA LYS A 50 8.22 -0.31 -8.61
C LYS A 50 9.73 -0.09 -8.67
N PHE A 51 10.52 -1.05 -8.20
CA PHE A 51 11.98 -0.99 -8.12
C PHE A 51 12.68 -1.82 -9.19
N LYS A 52 11.96 -2.33 -10.20
CA LYS A 52 12.50 -3.21 -11.26
C LYS A 52 13.13 -4.50 -10.72
N LEU A 53 12.50 -5.06 -9.69
CA LEU A 53 12.89 -6.30 -9.02
C LEU A 53 11.88 -7.42 -9.29
N GLU A 54 11.37 -7.50 -10.52
CA GLU A 54 10.29 -8.43 -10.89
C GLU A 54 10.68 -9.90 -10.70
N ALA A 55 11.97 -10.21 -10.85
CA ALA A 55 12.51 -11.56 -10.64
C ALA A 55 12.29 -12.09 -9.21
N LEU A 56 12.17 -11.20 -8.21
CA LEU A 56 11.96 -11.57 -6.81
C LEU A 56 10.48 -11.80 -6.46
N ILE A 57 9.56 -11.44 -7.35
CA ILE A 57 8.12 -11.48 -7.06
C ILE A 57 7.63 -12.91 -6.88
N SER A 58 8.14 -13.87 -7.66
CA SER A 58 7.76 -15.28 -7.52
C SER A 58 8.16 -15.84 -6.16
N ASP A 59 9.43 -15.66 -5.79
CA ASP A 59 9.97 -16.17 -4.53
C ASP A 59 9.31 -15.48 -3.33
N CYS A 60 9.08 -14.16 -3.41
CA CYS A 60 8.36 -13.44 -2.37
C CYS A 60 6.94 -13.97 -2.18
N LYS A 61 6.21 -14.23 -3.28
CA LYS A 61 4.84 -14.75 -3.23
C LYS A 61 4.77 -16.16 -2.66
N ALA A 62 5.76 -16.99 -2.94
CA ALA A 62 5.86 -18.33 -2.39
C ALA A 62 6.21 -18.34 -0.88
N CYS A 63 6.81 -17.27 -0.38
CA CYS A 63 7.26 -17.13 1.02
C CYS A 63 6.40 -16.22 1.90
N CYS A 64 5.44 -15.50 1.33
CA CYS A 64 4.64 -14.53 2.06
C CYS A 64 3.43 -15.19 2.75
N THR A 65 2.95 -14.53 3.81
CA THR A 65 1.66 -14.89 4.41
C THR A 65 0.56 -14.11 3.71
N SER A 66 -0.45 -14.83 3.20
CA SER A 66 -1.65 -14.23 2.62
C SER A 66 -2.29 -13.31 3.64
N ASP A 67 -2.50 -12.06 3.23
CA ASP A 67 -3.12 -11.07 4.07
C ASP A 67 -4.63 -11.34 4.15
N GLU A 68 -5.06 -12.33 4.93
CA GLU A 68 -6.47 -12.45 5.39
C GLU A 68 -6.88 -11.27 6.31
N SER A 69 -5.99 -10.29 6.44
CA SER A 69 -6.15 -9.00 7.10
C SER A 69 -5.64 -7.84 6.23
N GLY A 70 -5.63 -8.01 4.90
CA GLY A 70 -5.26 -6.97 3.92
C GLY A 70 -6.31 -5.85 3.80
N ALA A 71 -7.52 -6.08 4.30
CA ALA A 71 -8.32 -5.03 4.90
C ALA A 71 -7.85 -4.92 6.33
N SER A 72 -6.88 -4.04 6.55
CA SER A 72 -6.50 -3.68 7.89
C SER A 72 -7.77 -3.33 8.67
N ASN A 73 -8.06 -4.10 9.73
CA ASN A 73 -9.26 -4.02 10.58
C ASN A 73 -9.39 -2.68 11.35
N HIS A 74 -8.80 -1.60 10.83
CA HIS A 74 -9.15 -0.27 11.26
C HIS A 74 -10.44 0.15 10.58
N GLU A 75 -11.34 0.66 11.42
CA GLU A 75 -12.52 1.39 11.01
C GLU A 75 -12.17 2.42 9.93
N LYS A 76 -12.90 2.38 8.82
CA LYS A 76 -12.80 3.39 7.77
C LYS A 76 -13.58 4.64 8.17
N TYR A 77 -13.10 5.79 7.71
CA TYR A 77 -13.67 7.09 8.01
C TYR A 77 -14.26 7.73 6.76
N SER A 78 -15.39 8.41 6.90
CA SER A 78 -16.07 9.06 5.78
C SER A 78 -15.41 10.38 5.40
N LEU A 79 -14.77 11.06 6.36
CA LEU A 79 -14.17 12.38 6.20
C LEU A 79 -12.83 12.50 6.93
N ALA A 80 -11.92 13.29 6.38
CA ALA A 80 -10.70 13.75 7.04
C ALA A 80 -10.58 15.28 6.98
N HIS A 81 -10.20 15.89 8.10
CA HIS A 81 -9.80 17.29 8.16
C HIS A 81 -8.29 17.39 8.41
N ILE A 82 -7.59 18.18 7.61
CA ILE A 82 -6.19 18.52 7.85
C ILE A 82 -6.17 19.85 8.59
N GLU A 83 -5.96 19.80 9.90
CA GLU A 83 -5.89 20.97 10.77
C GLU A 83 -4.47 21.55 10.78
N ILE A 84 -4.35 22.83 10.41
CA ILE A 84 -3.07 23.56 10.33
C ILE A 84 -3.19 24.96 10.92
N CYS A 85 -2.10 25.51 11.44
CA CYS A 85 -1.98 26.95 11.69
C CYS A 85 -1.14 27.61 10.58
N GLU A 86 -1.68 28.61 9.90
CA GLU A 86 -0.88 29.40 8.94
C GLU A 86 0.32 30.09 9.60
N CYS A 87 0.22 30.37 10.90
CA CYS A 87 1.27 30.99 11.69
C CYS A 87 2.57 30.15 11.82
N ASN A 88 2.47 28.83 11.71
CA ASN A 88 3.60 27.91 11.90
C ASN A 88 3.82 26.96 10.71
N LEU A 89 2.93 26.95 9.71
CA LEU A 89 2.96 26.01 8.58
C LEU A 89 4.28 26.04 7.80
N ALA A 90 4.94 27.19 7.71
CA ALA A 90 6.24 27.33 7.04
C ALA A 90 7.34 26.45 7.65
N ARG A 91 7.19 26.00 8.90
CA ARG A 91 8.11 25.07 9.57
C ARG A 91 7.95 23.61 9.13
N PHE A 92 6.90 23.30 8.40
CA PHE A 92 6.56 21.95 7.94
C PHE A 92 6.46 21.92 6.40
N PRO A 93 7.59 21.97 5.67
CA PRO A 93 7.58 22.16 4.22
C PRO A 93 6.80 21.07 3.46
N GLN A 94 6.88 19.82 3.91
CA GLN A 94 6.17 18.70 3.30
C GLN A 94 4.66 18.83 3.46
N VAL A 95 4.19 19.15 4.67
CA VAL A 95 2.76 19.38 4.90
C VAL A 95 2.28 20.64 4.18
N GLN A 96 3.09 21.70 4.18
CA GLN A 96 2.78 22.91 3.42
C GLN A 96 2.63 22.63 1.93
N ALA A 97 3.53 21.83 1.36
CA ALA A 97 3.44 21.41 -0.03
C ALA A 97 2.12 20.68 -0.26
N PHE A 98 1.83 19.65 0.55
CA PHE A 98 0.60 18.86 0.45
C PHE A 98 -0.69 19.71 0.45
N VAL A 99 -0.82 20.66 1.37
CA VAL A 99 -2.06 21.46 1.50
C VAL A 99 -2.16 22.60 0.48
N LYS A 100 -1.04 23.11 -0.06
CA LYS A 100 -1.05 24.24 -1.02
C LYS A 100 -1.00 23.81 -2.49
N SER A 101 -0.48 22.63 -2.80
CA SER A 101 -0.24 22.17 -4.18
C SER A 101 -1.45 21.52 -4.85
N ASN A 102 -2.68 21.73 -4.33
CA ASN A 102 -3.91 21.06 -4.77
C ASN A 102 -3.94 19.53 -4.57
N MET A 103 -2.96 18.91 -3.91
CA MET A 103 -2.96 17.45 -3.67
C MET A 103 -4.22 16.99 -2.92
N VAL A 104 -4.73 17.81 -2.00
CA VAL A 104 -5.97 17.54 -1.25
C VAL A 104 -7.18 17.30 -2.17
N ASN A 105 -7.19 17.89 -3.36
CA ASN A 105 -8.31 17.75 -4.30
C ASN A 105 -8.46 16.33 -4.85
N GLN A 106 -7.44 15.48 -4.73
CA GLN A 106 -7.50 14.07 -5.14
C GLN A 106 -8.65 13.32 -4.44
N TRP A 107 -9.01 13.71 -3.22
CA TRP A 107 -10.08 13.06 -2.44
C TRP A 107 -11.41 13.83 -2.48
N GLY A 108 -11.57 14.79 -3.39
CA GLY A 108 -12.81 15.54 -3.56
C GLY A 108 -13.33 16.16 -2.26
N SER A 109 -14.55 15.82 -1.87
CA SER A 109 -15.18 16.34 -0.64
C SER A 109 -14.77 15.62 0.65
N HIS A 110 -14.05 14.50 0.57
CA HIS A 110 -13.70 13.66 1.71
C HIS A 110 -12.55 14.23 2.54
N VAL A 111 -11.62 14.97 1.92
CA VAL A 111 -10.51 15.63 2.63
C VAL A 111 -10.67 17.14 2.55
N LYS A 112 -10.60 17.83 3.70
CA LYS A 112 -10.69 19.30 3.77
C LYS A 112 -9.60 19.88 4.65
N VAL A 113 -9.02 20.99 4.23
CA VAL A 113 -8.08 21.75 5.06
C VAL A 113 -8.86 22.65 6.02
N ARG A 114 -8.47 22.67 7.30
CA ARG A 114 -9.06 23.50 8.35
C ARG A 114 -7.97 24.34 9.01
N HIS A 115 -8.17 25.65 9.01
CA HIS A 115 -7.23 26.59 9.63
C HIS A 115 -7.61 26.78 11.10
N VAL A 116 -6.76 26.30 12.00
CA VAL A 116 -6.94 26.40 13.45
C VAL A 116 -5.70 27.06 14.04
N ARG A 117 -5.87 28.15 14.81
CA ARG A 117 -4.73 28.87 15.37
C ARG A 117 -4.03 28.03 16.44
N GLY A 118 -2.70 28.04 16.41
CA GLY A 118 -1.85 27.41 17.43
C GLY A 118 -1.70 25.89 17.33
N VAL A 119 -2.38 25.22 16.40
CA VAL A 119 -2.24 23.77 16.23
C VAL A 119 -0.99 23.41 15.43
N LEU A 120 -0.45 22.23 15.72
CA LEU A 120 0.53 21.57 14.87
C LEU A 120 -0.22 20.80 13.77
N PRO A 121 0.39 20.61 12.59
CA PRO A 121 -0.23 19.86 11.51
C PRO A 121 -0.76 18.49 11.96
N THR A 122 -2.08 18.32 11.85
CA THR A 122 -2.79 17.14 12.37
C THR A 122 -3.88 16.71 11.40
N ILE A 123 -4.00 15.40 11.15
CA ILE A 123 -5.15 14.81 10.46
C ILE A 123 -6.19 14.42 11.50
N VAL A 124 -7.43 14.85 11.29
CA VAL A 124 -8.59 14.50 12.11
C VAL A 124 -9.56 13.69 11.25
N LEU A 125 -9.59 12.38 11.47
CA LEU A 125 -10.56 11.48 10.83
C LEU A 125 -11.90 11.58 11.54
N LYS A 126 -13.01 11.55 10.78
CA LYS A 126 -14.38 11.64 11.29
C LYS A 126 -15.26 10.56 10.67
N ASN A 127 -16.01 9.84 11.50
CA ASN A 127 -17.01 8.88 11.04
C ASN A 127 -18.42 9.50 11.06
N TYR A 128 -19.42 8.77 10.57
CA TYR A 128 -20.81 9.23 10.58
C TYR A 128 -21.42 9.30 11.98
N ALA A 129 -20.87 8.55 12.94
CA ALA A 129 -21.29 8.59 14.34
C ALA A 129 -20.79 9.84 15.10
N GLY A 130 -19.92 10.64 14.47
CA GLY A 130 -19.35 11.86 15.04
C GLY A 130 -18.10 11.62 15.91
N GLU A 131 -17.61 10.38 15.97
CA GLU A 131 -16.33 10.08 16.60
C GLU A 131 -15.18 10.60 15.73
N SER A 132 -14.10 11.01 16.39
CA SER A 132 -12.94 11.55 15.70
C SER A 132 -11.63 11.04 16.26
N LYS A 133 -10.68 10.72 15.38
CA LYS A 133 -9.31 10.32 15.74
C LYS A 133 -8.31 11.31 15.15
N LYS A 134 -7.31 11.68 15.95
CA LYS A 134 -6.30 12.68 15.60
C LYS A 134 -4.93 12.03 15.40
N PHE A 135 -4.25 12.41 14.33
CA PHE A 135 -2.91 11.92 13.98
C PHE A 135 -1.99 13.10 13.71
N ASN A 136 -0.86 13.15 14.42
CA ASN A 136 0.17 14.15 14.19
C ASN A 136 0.94 13.82 12.90
N ILE A 137 1.10 14.80 12.01
CA ILE A 137 1.75 14.64 10.71
C ILE A 137 2.96 15.56 10.53
N GLU A 138 3.51 16.11 11.61
CA GLU A 138 4.63 17.07 11.55
C GLU A 138 5.87 16.53 10.81
N LYS A 139 6.09 15.22 10.92
CA LYS A 139 7.26 14.53 10.36
C LYS A 139 6.95 13.73 9.11
N TRP A 140 5.73 13.80 8.59
CA TRP A 140 5.33 13.01 7.44
C TRP A 140 5.68 13.74 6.15
N ASP A 141 6.10 12.97 5.14
CA ASP A 141 6.20 13.45 3.76
C ASP A 141 4.84 13.38 3.03
N THR A 142 4.80 13.94 1.82
CA THR A 142 3.57 13.99 1.02
C THR A 142 3.03 12.60 0.66
N ASP A 143 3.92 11.63 0.48
CA ASP A 143 3.58 10.29 0.03
C ASP A 143 2.97 9.49 1.19
N THR A 144 3.55 9.61 2.39
CA THR A 144 3.03 9.03 3.63
C THR A 144 1.64 9.57 3.94
N ILE A 145 1.42 10.88 3.79
CA ILE A 145 0.09 11.49 3.98
C ILE A 145 -0.91 10.90 2.98
N SER A 146 -0.52 10.78 1.71
CA SER A 146 -1.38 10.25 0.65
C SER A 146 -1.75 8.78 0.88
N GLU A 147 -0.75 7.96 1.22
CA GLU A 147 -0.95 6.54 1.52
C GLU A 147 -1.84 6.36 2.74
N PHE A 148 -1.63 7.15 3.79
CA PHE A 148 -2.47 7.14 4.98
C PHE A 148 -3.93 7.47 4.64
N LEU A 149 -4.20 8.55 3.90
CA LEU A 149 -5.56 8.92 3.52
C LEU A 149 -6.23 7.85 2.66
N ASN A 150 -5.51 7.26 1.71
CA ASN A 150 -6.03 6.16 0.86
C ASN A 150 -6.38 4.90 1.65
N ARG A 151 -5.65 4.64 2.74
CA ARG A 151 -5.90 3.48 3.60
C ARG A 151 -7.10 3.69 4.52
N TYR A 152 -7.25 4.89 5.08
CA TYR A 152 -8.21 5.16 6.14
C TYR A 152 -9.54 5.75 5.68
N LEU A 153 -9.62 6.30 4.47
CA LEU A 153 -10.85 6.86 3.93
C LEU A 153 -11.66 5.83 3.15
N GLU A 154 -12.97 5.94 3.28
CA GLU A 154 -13.95 5.31 2.39
C GLU A 154 -14.57 6.42 1.53
N TYR A 155 -14.25 6.40 0.23
CA TYR A 155 -14.69 7.38 -0.76
C TYR A 155 -15.00 6.71 -2.09
#